data_AF-A0A1G2K8C6-F1
#
_entry.id   AF-A0A1G2K8C6-F1
#
_cell.length_a   1.000
_cell.length_b   1.000
_cell.length_c   1.000
_cell.angle_alpha   90.00
_cell.angle_beta   90.00
_cell.angle_gamma   90.00
#
_symmetry.space_group_name_H-M   'P 1'
#
loop_
_entity.id
_entity.type
_entity.pdbx_description
1 polymer ?
#
loop_
_entity_poly.entity_id
_entity_poly.type
_entity_poly.pdbx_seq_one_letter_code
_entity_poly.pdbx_strand_id
1 'polypeptide(L)' 'MAKREFTAVYQKRGNRYIAWIEEVPGVNTQGKTRKETKENLKEALFLILESNRKLASKQRGGLMFREPLCIGVPA' A
#
# COMPACT_ATOMS: atom_id res chain seq x y z
N MET A 1 2.98 16.85 -4.76
CA MET A 1 3.25 15.43 -4.46
C MET A 1 2.97 14.60 -5.69
N ALA A 2 3.79 13.60 -6.01
CA ALA A 2 3.49 12.70 -7.13
C ALA A 2 2.28 11.82 -6.76
N LYS A 3 1.23 11.85 -7.58
CA LYS A 3 0.06 11.00 -7.40
C LYS A 3 0.36 9.61 -7.95
N ARG A 4 0.18 8.57 -7.13
CA ARG A 4 0.26 7.16 -7.52
C ARG A 4 -1.09 6.52 -7.22
N GLU A 5 -1.55 5.65 -8.11
CA GLU A 5 -2.80 4.93 -7.96
C GLU A 5 -2.49 3.46 -7.70
N PHE A 6 -3.32 2.83 -6.87
CA PHE A 6 -3.19 1.46 -6.40
C PHE A 6 -4.58 0.82 -6.40
N THR A 7 -4.62 -0.49 -6.58
CA THR A 7 -5.87 -1.24 -6.69
C THR A 7 -6.27 -1.78 -5.32
N ALA A 8 -7.33 -1.20 -4.76
CA ALA A 8 -7.91 -1.65 -3.50
C ALA A 8 -8.95 -2.74 -3.75
N VAL A 9 -8.69 -3.94 -3.24
CA VAL A 9 -9.61 -5.07 -3.27
C VAL A 9 -10.41 -5.08 -1.97
N TYR A 10 -11.73 -5.26 -2.08
CA TYR A 10 -12.64 -5.36 -0.93
C TYR A 10 -13.43 -6.67 -1.00
N GLN A 11 -13.40 -7.43 0.07
CA GLN A 11 -14.21 -8.64 0.23
C GLN A 11 -15.17 -8.48 1.40
N LYS A 12 -16.48 -8.64 1.14
CA LYS A 12 -17.48 -8.71 2.21
C LYS A 12 -17.46 -10.10 2.85
N ARG A 13 -17.29 -10.17 4.17
CA ARG A 13 -17.29 -11.41 4.97
C ARG A 13 -18.27 -11.23 6.13
N GLY A 14 -19.46 -11.82 5.99
CA GLY A 14 -20.55 -11.63 6.95
C GLY A 14 -20.94 -10.16 7.09
N ASN A 15 -20.85 -9.63 8.31
CA ASN A 15 -21.15 -8.24 8.65
C ASN A 15 -19.95 -7.29 8.57
N ARG A 16 -18.80 -7.75 8.04
CA ARG A 16 -17.57 -6.98 7.93
C ARG A 16 -17.03 -6.97 6.50
N TYR A 17 -16.09 -6.06 6.25
CA TYR A 17 -15.28 -5.99 5.06
C TYR A 17 -13.83 -6.29 5.43
N ILE A 18 -13.15 -7.04 4.57
CA ILE A 18 -11.70 -7.21 4.55
C ILE A 18 -11.20 -6.52 3.29
N ALA A 19 -10.07 -5.84 3.35
CA ALA A 19 -9.48 -5.20 2.18
C ALA A 19 -7.96 -5.28 2.16
N TRP A 20 -7.39 -5.21 0.97
CA TRP A 20 -5.95 -5.17 0.74
C TRP A 20 -5.61 -4.37 -0.52
N ILE A 21 -4.35 -4.00 -0.69
CA ILE A 21 -3.82 -3.42 -1.93
C ILE A 21 -3.17 -4.53 -2.75
N GLU A 22 -3.62 -4.70 -3.99
CA GLU A 22 -3.18 -5.77 -4.89
C GLU A 22 -1.67 -5.71 -5.16
N GLU A 23 -1.13 -4.50 -5.36
CA GLU A 23 0.26 -4.29 -5.73
C GLU A 23 1.23 -4.26 -4.55
N VAL A 24 0.72 -4.21 -3.31
CA VAL A 24 1.56 -3.99 -2.10
C VAL A 24 1.26 -5.03 -1.04
N PRO A 25 2.07 -6.12 -0.98
CA PRO A 25 1.97 -7.11 0.08
C PRO A 25 2.05 -6.49 1.47
N GLY A 26 1.25 -7.01 2.40
CA GLY A 26 1.20 -6.54 3.79
C GLY A 26 0.31 -5.33 4.03
N VAL A 27 -0.21 -4.66 2.98
CA VAL A 27 -1.24 -3.63 3.15
C VAL A 27 -2.61 -4.29 3.19
N ASN A 28 -3.14 -4.49 4.38
CA ASN A 28 -4.47 -5.04 4.60
C ASN A 28 -5.17 -4.37 5.79
N THR A 29 -6.50 -4.45 5.80
CA THR A 29 -7.32 -3.95 6.90
C THR A 29 -8.70 -4.60 6.90
N GLN A 30 -9.51 -4.28 7.90
CA GLN A 30 -10.92 -4.66 7.98
C GLN A 30 -11.75 -3.52 8.57
N GLY A 31 -13.06 -3.55 8.33
CA GLY A 31 -14.00 -2.57 8.87
C GLY A 31 -15.46 -3.06 8.81
N LYS A 32 -16.36 -2.37 9.50
CA LYS A 32 -17.80 -2.66 9.44
C LYS A 32 -18.41 -2.17 8.14
N THR A 33 -17.90 -1.06 7.61
CA THR A 33 -18.38 -0.47 6.35
C THR A 33 -17.28 -0.39 5.29
N ARG A 34 -17.66 -0.34 4.01
CA ARG A 34 -16.70 -0.13 2.91
C ARG A 34 -15.98 1.22 3.04
N LYS A 35 -16.65 2.27 3.54
CA LYS A 35 -16.06 3.60 3.74
C LYS A 35 -14.96 3.56 4.80
N GLU A 36 -15.28 3.06 5.98
CA GLU A 36 -14.33 2.86 7.09
C GLU A 36 -13.14 2.00 6.64
N THR A 37 -13.41 0.87 5.97
CA THR A 37 -12.36 -0.02 5.46
C THR A 37 -11.44 0.70 4.47
N LYS A 38 -11.99 1.58 3.62
CA LYS A 38 -11.20 2.39 2.68
C LYS A 38 -10.33 3.43 3.40
N GLU A 39 -10.84 4.05 4.45
CA GLU A 39 -10.08 5.01 5.28
C GLU A 39 -8.92 4.30 5.97
N ASN A 40 -9.19 3.18 6.64
CA ASN A 40 -8.16 2.36 7.27
C ASN A 40 -7.12 1.85 6.26
N LEU A 41 -7.53 1.49 5.04
CA LEU A 41 -6.63 0.96 4.02
C LEU A 41 -5.66 2.05 3.50
N LYS A 42 -6.12 3.31 3.40
CA LYS A 42 -5.25 4.43 3.05
C LYS A 42 -4.19 4.68 4.11
N GLU A 43 -4.56 4.61 5.38
CA GLU A 43 -3.62 4.76 6.50
C GLU A 43 -2.59 3.62 6.50
N ALA A 44 -3.04 2.37 6.35
CA ALA A 44 -2.16 1.21 6.25
C ALA A 44 -1.18 1.33 5.07
N LEU A 45 -1.67 1.74 3.89
CA LEU A 45 -0.83 1.95 2.71
C LEU A 45 0.22 3.05 2.96
N PHE A 46 -0.18 4.17 3.57
CA PHE A 46 0.74 5.25 3.91
C PHE A 46 1.84 4.76 4.86
N LEU A 47 1.48 4.09 5.96
CA LEU A 47 2.42 3.61 6.97
C LEU A 47 3.41 2.60 6.40
N ILE A 48 2.95 1.66 5.58
CA ILE A 48 3.81 0.65 4.94
C ILE A 48 4.80 1.33 3.97
N LEU A 49 4.32 2.23 3.11
CA LEU A 49 5.20 2.94 2.16
C LEU A 49 6.22 3.82 2.88
N GLU A 50 5.82 4.50 3.95
CA GLU A 50 6.72 5.31 4.76
C GLU A 50 7.77 4.45 5.48
N SER A 51 7.34 3.35 6.09
CA SER A 51 8.21 2.42 6.82
C SER A 51 9.24 1.78 5.88
N ASN A 52 8.81 1.34 4.69
CA ASN A 52 9.70 0.76 3.69
C ASN A 52 10.76 1.77 3.22
N ARG A 53 10.39 3.04 3.02
CA ARG A 53 11.35 4.11 2.69
C ARG A 53 12.35 4.33 3.81
N LYS A 54 11.91 4.34 5.07
CA LYS A 54 12.77 4.47 6.27
C LYS A 54 13.72 3.28 6.43
N LEU A 55 13.28 2.06 6.13
CA LEU A 55 14.14 0.88 6.17
C LEU A 55 15.18 0.92 5.05
N ALA A 56 14.78 1.25 3.82
CA ALA A 56 15.68 1.38 2.68
C ALA A 56 16.71 2.52 2.85
N SER A 57 16.37 3.59 3.58
CA SER A 57 17.31 4.68 3.88
C SER A 57 18.31 4.33 4.99
N LYS A 58 17.94 3.44 5.91
CA LYS A 58 18.83 2.93 6.97
C LYS A 58 19.78 1.84 6.49
N GLN A 59 19.56 1.28 5.30
CA GLN A 59 20.39 0.23 4.74
C GLN A 59 21.79 0.78 4.46
N ARG A 60 22.81 0.16 5.08
CA ARG A 60 24.21 0.57 4.98
C ARG A 60 24.94 -0.36 4.02
N GLY A 61 25.85 0.21 3.22
CA GLY A 61 26.76 -0.53 2.35
C GLY A 61 26.75 -0.01 0.91
N GLY A 62 27.95 0.09 0.33
CA GLY A 62 28.16 0.42 -1.09
C GLY A 62 27.72 1.82 -1.53
N LEU A 63 27.99 2.10 -2.81
CA LEU A 63 27.47 3.27 -3.51
C LEU A 63 26.07 2.93 -4.02
N MET A 64 25.05 3.72 -3.65
CA MET A 64 23.65 3.48 -4.05
C MET A 64 23.10 4.64 -4.87
N PHE A 65 22.43 4.32 -5.99
CA PHE A 65 21.73 5.28 -6.84
C PHE A 65 20.21 5.07 -6.74
N ARG A 66 19.45 6.15 -6.89
CA ARG A 66 17.98 6.11 -6.82
C ARG A 66 17.42 6.91 -7.99
N GLU A 67 16.55 6.30 -8.76
CA GLU A 67 15.83 6.93 -9.86
C GLU A 67 14.36 6.47 -9.89
N PRO A 68 13.44 7.26 -10.45
CA PRO A 68 12.10 6.79 -10.75
C PRO A 68 12.11 5.72 -11.86
N LEU A 69 11.36 4.64 -11.66
CA LEU A 69 11.13 3.62 -12.68
C LEU A 69 9.64 3.50 -12.97
N CYS A 70 9.26 3.57 -14.24
CA CYS A 70 7.89 3.46 -14.73
C CYS A 70 7.77 2.27 -15.67
N ILE A 71 6.73 1.45 -15.48
CA ILE A 71 6.43 0.29 -16.32
C ILE A 71 4.95 0.28 -16.71
N GLY A 72 4.63 -0.28 -17.87
CA GLY A 72 3.25 -0.63 -18.24
C GLY A 72 2.99 -2.08 -17.84
N VAL A 73 1.98 -2.31 -17.00
CA VAL A 73 1.55 -3.66 -16.60
C VAL A 73 0.14 -3.87 -17.15
N PRO A 74 -0.17 -5.02 -17.77
CA PRO A 74 -1.54 -5.37 -18.12
C PRO A 74 -2.44 -5.40 -16.88
N ALA A 75 -3.70 -5.01 -17.06
CA ALA A 75 -4.74 -5.11 -16.03
C ALA A 75 -5.25 -6.55 -15.86
#